data_AF-A0A6B2SJ53-F1
#
_entry.id   AF-A0A6B2SJ53-F1
#
_cell.length_a   1.000
_cell.length_b   1.000
_cell.length_c   1.000
_cell.angle_alpha   90.00
_cell.angle_beta   90.00
_cell.angle_gamma   90.00
#
_symmetry.space_group_name_H-M   'P 1'
#
loop_
_entity.id
_entity.type
_entity.pdbx_description
1 polymer ?
#
loop_
_entity_poly.entity_id
_entity_poly.type
_entity_poly.pdbx_seq_one_letter_code
_entity_poly.pdbx_strand_id
1 'polypeptide(L)'
;MTTQNTPSAQYMRDGYLIDLAERLRARGLPADRVETTVTDLAAHLEESGAEDAEAEFGPADEFAAQLVPAAGERAPRTPDKAVETWRWTADTYVDEELLNRFGDEGWEVERVDALGRFVSHRDVAQPQRWEYRRELITRGRENLDERLAPDGWEACGTWIVYAWFKRPRAASLGPAARVESPPPVPERSRFFSRKFHVLLGVLALAVAAAGVSVAVDDGEASSGLGFVVGLFAGVVAVAGVMGALHMWRGRRP
;
A
#
# COMPACT_ATOMS: atom_id res chain seq x y z
N MET A 1 -17.60 22.03 50.10
CA MET A 1 -17.93 21.72 48.69
C MET A 1 -16.64 21.89 47.90
N THR A 2 -15.95 20.79 47.64
CA THR A 2 -14.66 20.79 46.94
C THR A 2 -14.94 20.74 45.46
N THR A 3 -14.78 21.86 44.76
CA THR A 3 -14.86 21.93 43.30
C THR A 3 -13.69 21.11 42.75
N GLN A 4 -13.99 19.91 42.25
CA GLN A 4 -12.99 19.12 41.52
C GLN A 4 -12.58 19.93 40.29
N ASN A 5 -11.31 20.30 40.26
CA ASN A 5 -10.69 21.00 39.15
C ASN A 5 -10.39 19.95 38.08
N THR A 6 -11.40 19.60 37.27
CA THR A 6 -11.21 18.68 36.15
C THR A 6 -10.30 19.36 35.13
N PRO A 7 -9.10 18.81 34.83
CA PRO A 7 -8.25 19.38 33.80
C PRO A 7 -9.03 19.42 32.48
N SER A 8 -9.02 20.55 31.78
CA SER A 8 -9.76 20.66 30.51
C SER A 8 -9.22 19.65 29.49
N ALA A 9 -10.10 19.03 28.71
CA ALA A 9 -9.77 17.99 27.73
C ALA A 9 -8.59 18.34 26.80
N GLN A 10 -8.37 19.63 26.52
CA GLN A 10 -7.20 20.10 25.78
C GLN A 10 -5.86 19.87 26.53
N TYR A 11 -5.80 20.13 27.84
CA TYR A 11 -4.61 19.86 28.66
C TYR A 11 -4.30 18.36 28.78
N MET A 12 -5.33 17.51 28.80
CA MET A 12 -5.16 16.06 28.83
C MET A 12 -4.59 15.55 27.49
N ARG A 13 -5.09 16.07 26.37
CA ARG A 13 -4.55 15.80 25.03
C ARG A 13 -3.10 16.24 24.89
N ASP A 14 -2.80 17.46 25.30
CA ASP A 14 -1.44 18.01 25.24
C ASP A 14 -0.47 17.20 26.12
N GLY A 15 -0.91 16.82 27.33
CA GLY A 15 -0.12 15.98 28.24
C GLY A 15 0.21 14.60 27.65
N TYR A 16 -0.77 13.95 27.02
CA TYR A 16 -0.58 12.66 26.35
C TYR A 16 0.42 12.76 25.19
N LEU A 17 0.30 13.79 24.34
CA LEU A 17 1.19 13.99 23.20
C LEU A 17 2.64 14.32 23.63
N ILE A 18 2.81 15.02 24.74
CA ILE A 18 4.13 15.28 25.34
C ILE A 18 4.77 13.98 25.84
N ASP A 19 4.03 13.16 26.60
CA ASP A 19 4.51 11.86 27.10
C ASP A 19 4.86 10.93 25.93
N LEU A 20 4.04 10.90 24.89
CA LEU A 20 4.31 10.15 23.67
C LEU A 20 5.59 10.62 22.98
N ALA A 21 5.80 11.93 22.86
CA ALA A 21 7.01 12.49 22.25
C ALA A 21 8.29 12.08 23.00
N GLU A 22 8.27 12.10 24.33
CA GLU A 22 9.38 11.65 25.17
C GLU A 22 9.69 10.16 24.95
N ARG A 23 8.66 9.32 24.91
CA ARG A 23 8.78 7.88 24.67
C ARG A 23 9.30 7.54 23.28
N LEU A 24 8.91 8.30 22.25
CA LEU A 24 9.42 8.14 20.89
C LEU A 24 10.90 8.53 20.78
N ARG A 25 11.31 9.61 21.47
CA ARG A 25 12.73 10.00 21.55
C ARG A 25 13.55 8.95 22.31
N ALA A 26 13.03 8.45 23.43
CA ALA A 26 13.69 7.39 24.21
C ALA A 26 13.87 6.10 23.42
N ARG A 27 12.97 5.82 22.46
CA ARG A 27 13.05 4.70 21.50
C ARG A 27 13.95 4.98 20.29
N GLY A 28 14.61 6.13 20.22
CA GLY A 28 15.61 6.46 19.20
C GLY A 28 15.05 7.07 17.92
N LEU A 29 13.80 7.55 17.93
CA LEU A 29 13.24 8.24 16.76
C LEU A 29 13.92 9.62 16.59
N PRO A 30 14.36 10.01 15.38
CA PRO A 30 14.93 11.33 15.11
C PRO A 30 13.97 12.46 15.51
N ALA A 31 14.51 13.56 16.04
CA ALA A 31 13.73 14.64 16.64
C ALA A 31 12.75 15.31 15.65
N ASP A 32 13.17 15.50 14.40
CA ASP A 32 12.36 16.00 13.28
C ASP A 32 11.16 15.08 13.00
N ARG A 33 11.37 13.77 13.12
CA ARG A 33 10.35 12.76 12.89
C ARG A 33 9.39 12.63 14.08
N VAL A 34 9.87 12.83 15.30
CA VAL A 34 9.02 12.95 16.49
C VAL A 34 8.09 14.15 16.37
N GLU A 35 8.63 15.32 16.00
CA GLU A 35 7.86 16.55 15.83
C GLU A 35 6.77 16.40 14.76
N THR A 36 7.11 15.84 13.61
CA THR A 36 6.14 15.56 12.54
C THR A 36 5.05 14.61 13.01
N THR A 37 5.42 13.51 13.66
CA THR A 37 4.46 12.49 14.14
C THR A 37 3.50 13.07 15.18
N VAL A 38 4.00 13.87 16.12
CA VAL A 38 3.16 14.50 17.15
C VAL A 38 2.22 15.53 16.53
N THR A 39 2.68 16.28 15.53
CA THR A 39 1.85 17.26 14.80
C THR A 39 0.71 16.57 14.06
N ASP A 40 0.98 15.47 13.36
CA ASP A 40 -0.03 14.71 12.64
C ASP A 40 -1.08 14.10 13.60
N LEU A 41 -0.66 13.63 14.77
CA LEU A 41 -1.55 13.09 15.80
C LEU A 41 -2.40 14.16 16.49
N ALA A 42 -1.85 15.35 16.70
CA ALA A 42 -2.60 16.50 17.19
C ALA A 42 -3.70 16.90 16.20
N ALA A 43 -3.38 16.97 14.91
CA ALA A 43 -4.36 17.23 13.86
C ALA A 43 -5.46 16.16 13.82
N HIS A 44 -5.10 14.87 13.97
CA HIS A 44 -6.09 13.78 14.05
C HIS A 44 -7.06 13.94 15.22
N LEU A 45 -6.58 14.33 16.41
CA LEU A 45 -7.43 14.56 17.58
C LEU A 45 -8.38 15.76 17.40
N GLU A 46 -7.93 16.79 16.68
CA GLU A 46 -8.77 17.94 16.33
C GLU A 46 -9.86 17.55 15.32
N GLU A 47 -9.51 16.76 14.30
CA GLU A 47 -10.44 16.29 13.27
C GLU A 47 -11.45 15.25 13.79
N SER A 48 -11.03 14.36 14.69
CA SER A 48 -11.89 13.32 15.26
C SER A 48 -12.79 13.83 16.38
N GLY A 49 -12.45 14.98 16.98
CA GLY A 49 -13.15 15.52 18.15
C GLY A 49 -12.97 14.68 19.41
N ALA A 50 -11.99 13.76 19.43
CA ALA A 50 -11.72 12.92 20.60
C ALA A 50 -11.19 13.77 21.77
N GLU A 51 -11.93 13.77 22.88
CA GLU A 51 -11.56 14.53 24.08
C GLU A 51 -10.49 13.83 24.92
N ASP A 52 -10.37 12.51 24.77
CA ASP A 52 -9.44 11.65 25.49
C ASP A 52 -8.51 10.92 24.51
N ALA A 53 -7.25 11.35 24.49
CA ALA A 53 -6.22 10.78 23.62
C ALA A 53 -5.84 9.34 24.01
N GLU A 54 -5.95 8.98 25.31
CA GLU A 54 -5.64 7.63 25.77
C GLU A 54 -6.77 6.66 25.40
N ALA A 55 -8.02 7.12 25.36
CA ALA A 55 -9.14 6.34 24.83
C ALA A 55 -9.04 6.11 23.31
N GLU A 56 -8.55 7.10 22.56
CA GLU A 56 -8.41 7.02 21.09
C GLU A 56 -7.20 6.17 20.66
N PHE A 57 -6.05 6.34 21.32
CA PHE A 57 -4.78 5.73 20.91
C PHE A 57 -4.29 4.61 21.83
N GLY A 58 -4.94 4.41 22.97
CA GLY A 58 -4.45 3.54 24.04
C GLY A 58 -3.33 4.17 24.87
N PRO A 59 -2.73 3.42 25.81
CA PRO A 59 -1.65 3.93 26.66
C PRO A 59 -0.44 4.38 25.84
N ALA A 60 0.13 5.54 26.18
CA ALA A 60 1.22 6.16 25.40
C ALA A 60 2.45 5.27 25.24
N ASP A 61 2.72 4.36 26.19
CA ASP A 61 3.84 3.41 26.09
C ASP A 61 3.61 2.30 25.06
N GLU A 62 2.41 1.75 25.04
CA GLU A 62 2.00 0.75 24.06
C GLU A 62 1.95 1.38 22.67
N PHE A 63 1.40 2.58 22.58
CA PHE A 63 1.33 3.31 21.32
C PHE A 63 2.72 3.70 20.78
N ALA A 64 3.63 4.14 21.65
CA ALA A 64 5.03 4.38 21.29
C ALA A 64 5.74 3.10 20.80
N ALA A 65 5.44 1.94 21.41
CA ALA A 65 5.98 0.65 20.97
C ALA A 65 5.42 0.21 19.60
N GLN A 66 4.17 0.54 19.28
CA GLN A 66 3.59 0.30 17.96
C GLN A 66 4.20 1.22 16.89
N LEU A 67 4.46 2.49 17.23
CA LEU A 67 5.04 3.48 16.33
C LEU A 67 6.53 3.22 16.07
N VAL A 68 7.25 2.75 17.09
CA VAL A 68 8.67 2.38 17.00
C VAL A 68 8.85 1.01 17.65
N PRO A 69 8.64 -0.08 16.87
CA PRO A 69 8.88 -1.43 17.35
C PRO A 69 10.30 -1.56 17.88
N ALA A 70 10.45 -2.19 19.05
CA ALA A 70 11.77 -2.47 19.61
C ALA A 70 12.62 -3.20 18.57
N ALA A 71 13.88 -2.78 18.41
CA ALA A 71 14.83 -3.40 17.50
C ALA A 71 15.06 -4.87 17.91
N GLY A 72 14.19 -5.76 17.45
CA GLY A 72 14.11 -7.15 17.90
C GLY A 72 12.77 -7.82 17.57
N GLU A 73 11.66 -7.09 17.59
CA GLU A 73 10.36 -7.59 17.13
C GLU A 73 10.11 -7.11 15.70
N ARG A 74 10.62 -7.92 14.76
CA ARG A 74 10.43 -7.79 13.31
C ARG A 74 10.88 -6.45 12.73
N ALA A 75 12.12 -6.07 13.02
CA ALA A 75 12.83 -5.16 12.13
C ALA A 75 12.78 -5.74 10.70
N PRO A 76 12.37 -4.97 9.67
CA PRO A 76 12.80 -5.27 8.32
C PRO A 76 14.31 -5.39 8.41
N ARG A 77 14.88 -6.54 8.02
CA ARG A 77 16.34 -6.68 7.95
C ARG A 77 16.85 -5.42 7.27
N THR A 78 17.73 -4.69 7.95
CA THR A 78 18.50 -3.59 7.35
C THR A 78 18.85 -4.05 5.95
N PRO A 79 18.53 -3.29 4.87
CA PRO A 79 18.78 -3.76 3.52
C PRO A 79 20.25 -4.12 3.47
N ASP A 80 20.51 -5.42 3.41
CA ASP A 80 21.86 -5.93 3.29
C ASP A 80 22.38 -5.27 2.02
N LYS A 81 23.64 -4.82 1.97
CA LYS A 81 24.16 -4.16 0.76
C LYS A 81 24.09 -5.06 -0.48
N ALA A 82 23.76 -6.34 -0.28
CA ALA A 82 23.50 -7.35 -1.29
C ALA A 82 22.02 -7.46 -1.73
N VAL A 83 21.06 -6.68 -1.20
CA VAL A 83 19.64 -6.77 -1.61
C VAL A 83 19.19 -5.47 -2.26
N GLU A 84 18.93 -5.53 -3.55
CA GLU A 84 18.34 -4.42 -4.30
C GLU A 84 16.83 -4.43 -4.10
N THR A 85 16.20 -3.26 -3.93
CA THR A 85 14.74 -3.12 -3.86
C THR A 85 14.24 -2.20 -4.96
N TRP A 86 13.18 -2.60 -5.64
CA TRP A 86 12.58 -1.86 -6.75
C TRP A 86 11.06 -1.93 -6.68
N ARG A 87 10.41 -0.77 -6.82
CA ARG A 87 8.95 -0.64 -6.82
C ARG A 87 8.45 -0.27 -8.19
N TRP A 88 7.50 -1.02 -8.71
CA TRP A 88 6.95 -0.79 -10.04
C TRP A 88 5.49 -1.21 -10.15
N THR A 89 4.83 -0.76 -11.21
CA THR A 89 3.43 -1.10 -11.49
C THR A 89 3.23 -1.32 -12.98
N ALA A 90 2.23 -2.13 -13.29
CA ALA A 90 1.80 -2.42 -14.64
C ALA A 90 0.28 -2.50 -14.68
N ASP A 91 -0.30 -2.27 -15.86
CA ASP A 91 -1.70 -2.64 -16.05
C ASP A 91 -1.88 -4.15 -16.20
N THR A 92 -3.13 -4.57 -16.04
CA THR A 92 -3.58 -5.97 -16.04
C THR A 92 -3.42 -6.71 -17.37
N TYR A 93 -3.05 -6.01 -18.46
CA TYR A 93 -2.82 -6.64 -19.76
C TYR A 93 -1.38 -7.12 -19.94
N VAL A 94 -0.43 -6.61 -19.15
CA VAL A 94 1.00 -6.90 -19.30
C VAL A 94 1.68 -7.27 -17.97
N ASP A 95 0.96 -7.20 -16.85
CA ASP A 95 1.51 -7.48 -15.51
C ASP A 95 2.15 -8.88 -15.41
N GLU A 96 1.46 -9.93 -15.81
CA GLU A 96 1.95 -11.32 -15.73
C GLU A 96 3.17 -11.58 -16.62
N GLU A 97 3.19 -11.01 -17.83
CA GLU A 97 4.33 -11.10 -18.75
C GLU A 97 5.56 -10.40 -18.16
N LEU A 98 5.37 -9.18 -17.65
CA LEU A 98 6.44 -8.40 -17.03
C LEU A 98 6.95 -9.05 -15.75
N LEU A 99 6.06 -9.59 -14.92
CA LEU A 99 6.40 -10.33 -13.71
C LEU A 99 7.31 -11.52 -14.05
N ASN A 100 6.95 -12.34 -15.04
CA ASN A 100 7.77 -13.47 -15.44
C ASN A 100 9.10 -13.04 -16.07
N ARG A 101 9.12 -11.97 -16.86
CA ARG A 101 10.36 -11.41 -17.42
C ARG A 101 11.31 -10.95 -16.30
N PHE A 102 10.83 -10.14 -15.37
CA PHE A 102 11.66 -9.66 -14.26
C PHE A 102 12.02 -10.80 -13.30
N GLY A 103 11.14 -11.80 -13.14
CA GLY A 103 11.43 -13.03 -12.43
C GLY A 103 12.60 -13.80 -13.03
N ASP A 104 12.69 -13.89 -14.35
CA ASP A 104 13.82 -14.50 -15.06
C ASP A 104 15.13 -13.68 -14.91
N GLU A 105 15.03 -12.38 -14.64
CA GLU A 105 16.15 -11.48 -14.33
C GLU A 105 16.57 -11.52 -12.85
N GLY A 106 15.86 -12.29 -12.02
CA GLY A 106 16.18 -12.50 -10.62
C GLY A 106 15.35 -11.68 -9.62
N TRP A 107 14.34 -10.94 -10.08
CA TRP A 107 13.48 -10.15 -9.21
C TRP A 107 12.40 -11.00 -8.55
N GLU A 108 12.44 -11.06 -7.23
CA GLU A 108 11.40 -11.65 -6.39
C GLU A 108 10.39 -10.57 -5.98
N VAL A 109 9.09 -10.81 -6.11
CA VAL A 109 8.06 -9.94 -5.53
C VAL A 109 7.85 -10.36 -4.08
N GLU A 110 8.11 -9.44 -3.16
CA GLU A 110 7.84 -9.63 -1.73
C GLU A 110 6.35 -9.42 -1.45
N ARG A 111 5.81 -8.30 -1.96
CA ARG A 111 4.42 -7.90 -1.72
C ARG A 111 3.87 -6.99 -2.82
N VAL A 112 2.55 -6.88 -2.87
CA VAL A 112 1.84 -5.79 -3.57
C VAL A 112 1.41 -4.74 -2.55
N ASP A 113 1.74 -3.47 -2.78
CA ASP A 113 1.34 -2.38 -1.90
C ASP A 113 -0.13 -1.96 -2.12
N ALA A 114 -0.65 -1.11 -1.22
CA ALA A 114 -2.04 -0.66 -1.28
C ALA A 114 -2.39 0.10 -2.58
N LEU A 115 -1.39 0.65 -3.28
CA LEU A 115 -1.54 1.36 -4.54
C LEU A 115 -1.43 0.43 -5.76
N GLY A 116 -1.31 -0.89 -5.56
CA GLY A 116 -1.17 -1.86 -6.63
C GLY A 116 0.23 -1.88 -7.25
N ARG A 117 1.26 -1.49 -6.49
CA ARG A 117 2.66 -1.56 -6.94
C ARG A 117 3.31 -2.82 -6.38
N PHE A 118 4.05 -3.51 -7.24
CA PHE A 118 4.90 -4.62 -6.88
C PHE A 118 6.14 -4.09 -6.16
N VAL A 119 6.37 -4.58 -4.94
CA VAL A 119 7.61 -4.35 -4.20
C VAL A 119 8.49 -5.57 -4.46
N SER A 120 9.47 -5.39 -5.33
CA SER A 120 10.40 -6.45 -5.72
C SER A 120 11.75 -6.26 -5.03
N HIS A 121 12.40 -7.37 -4.72
CA HIS A 121 13.79 -7.40 -4.32
C HIS A 121 14.61 -8.35 -5.17
N ARG A 122 15.92 -8.18 -5.13
CA ARG A 122 16.87 -9.11 -5.76
C ARG A 122 18.08 -9.28 -4.85
N ASP A 123 18.35 -10.53 -4.49
CA ASP A 123 19.60 -10.91 -3.84
C ASP A 123 20.72 -10.91 -4.89
N VAL A 124 21.65 -9.98 -4.76
CA VAL A 124 22.81 -9.79 -5.66
C VAL A 124 23.85 -10.88 -5.45
N ALA A 125 23.93 -11.48 -4.24
CA ALA A 125 24.87 -12.56 -3.96
C ALA A 125 24.39 -13.89 -4.56
N GLN A 126 23.09 -14.13 -4.57
CA GLN A 126 22.49 -15.35 -5.13
C GLN A 126 21.18 -15.08 -5.89
N PRO A 127 21.24 -14.42 -7.05
CA PRO A 127 20.03 -14.13 -7.81
C PRO A 127 19.40 -15.43 -8.34
N GLN A 128 18.12 -15.64 -8.02
CA GLN A 128 17.34 -16.81 -8.41
C GLN A 128 16.21 -16.43 -9.34
N ARG A 129 15.89 -17.30 -10.30
CA ARG A 129 14.75 -17.11 -11.20
C ARG A 129 13.43 -17.43 -10.52
N TRP A 130 12.43 -16.62 -10.83
CA TRP A 130 11.07 -16.73 -10.32
C TRP A 130 10.05 -16.88 -11.44
N GLU A 131 9.02 -17.67 -11.17
CA GLU A 131 7.84 -17.79 -12.01
C GLU A 131 6.66 -17.14 -11.31
N TYR A 132 5.80 -16.46 -12.06
CA TYR A 132 4.64 -15.76 -11.53
C TYR A 132 3.38 -16.14 -12.25
N ARG A 133 2.28 -16.14 -11.49
CA ARG A 133 0.94 -16.41 -11.99
C ARG A 133 -0.04 -15.46 -11.32
N ARG A 134 -1.00 -14.96 -12.09
CA ARG A 134 -2.10 -14.14 -11.58
C ARG A 134 -3.40 -14.93 -11.59
N GLU A 135 -4.20 -14.74 -10.55
CA GLU A 135 -5.50 -15.37 -10.38
C GLU A 135 -6.58 -14.33 -10.02
N LEU A 136 -7.82 -14.60 -10.43
CA LEU A 136 -8.96 -13.72 -10.19
C LEU A 136 -9.74 -14.17 -8.94
N ILE A 137 -9.95 -13.26 -7.98
CA ILE A 137 -10.60 -13.49 -6.69
C ILE A 137 -12.06 -12.99 -6.73
N THR A 138 -12.86 -13.46 -7.67
CA THR A 138 -14.27 -12.99 -7.80
C THR A 138 -15.22 -13.52 -6.72
N ARG A 139 -14.88 -14.61 -6.03
CA ARG A 139 -15.78 -15.27 -5.05
C ARG A 139 -15.09 -15.61 -3.73
N GLY A 140 -14.06 -14.86 -3.38
CA GLY A 140 -13.22 -15.13 -2.21
C GLY A 140 -11.92 -15.86 -2.56
N ARG A 141 -10.93 -15.73 -1.67
CA ARG A 141 -9.60 -16.35 -1.78
C ARG A 141 -9.56 -17.77 -1.20
N GLU A 142 -10.67 -18.19 -0.58
CA GLU A 142 -10.80 -19.49 0.08
C GLU A 142 -10.41 -20.62 -0.88
N ASN A 143 -9.53 -21.50 -0.40
CA ASN A 143 -8.95 -22.63 -1.13
C ASN A 143 -8.01 -22.29 -2.31
N LEU A 144 -7.78 -21.02 -2.67
CA LEU A 144 -6.88 -20.70 -3.79
C LEU A 144 -5.43 -21.02 -3.44
N ASP A 145 -5.00 -20.60 -2.24
CA ASP A 145 -3.66 -20.89 -1.72
C ASP A 145 -3.47 -22.41 -1.55
N GLU A 146 -4.45 -23.12 -0.98
CA GLU A 146 -4.41 -24.58 -0.78
C GLU A 146 -4.39 -25.36 -2.09
N ARG A 147 -5.07 -24.88 -3.13
CA ARG A 147 -5.05 -25.51 -4.46
C ARG A 147 -3.70 -25.35 -5.16
N LEU A 148 -2.98 -24.27 -4.90
CA LEU A 148 -1.74 -23.92 -5.58
C LEU A 148 -0.48 -24.33 -4.78
N ALA A 149 -0.59 -24.51 -3.46
CA ALA A 149 0.49 -24.96 -2.60
C ALA A 149 1.13 -26.30 -3.02
N PRO A 150 0.37 -27.34 -3.48
CA PRO A 150 0.96 -28.60 -3.95
C PRO A 150 1.93 -28.43 -5.13
N ASP A 151 1.71 -27.42 -5.96
CA ASP A 151 2.54 -27.10 -7.13
C ASP A 151 3.72 -26.16 -6.78
N GLY A 152 3.89 -25.83 -5.50
CA GLY A 152 4.95 -24.97 -4.97
C GLY A 152 4.71 -23.47 -5.17
N TRP A 153 3.48 -23.06 -5.40
CA TRP A 153 3.11 -21.65 -5.54
C TRP A 153 2.84 -21.01 -4.18
N GLU A 154 3.43 -19.84 -3.97
CA GLU A 154 3.29 -19.03 -2.77
C GLU A 154 2.63 -17.69 -3.11
N ALA A 155 1.66 -17.26 -2.30
CA ALA A 155 1.02 -15.97 -2.52
C ALA A 155 1.98 -14.82 -2.24
N CYS A 156 2.11 -13.88 -3.18
CA CYS A 156 2.97 -12.70 -3.06
C CYS A 156 2.21 -11.37 -3.06
N GLY A 157 0.88 -11.40 -3.12
CA GLY A 157 0.08 -10.20 -2.90
C GLY A 157 -1.33 -10.30 -3.46
N THR A 158 -2.16 -9.33 -3.09
CA THR A 158 -3.54 -9.22 -3.55
C THR A 158 -3.88 -7.75 -3.74
N TRP A 159 -4.62 -7.43 -4.80
CA TRP A 159 -5.10 -6.07 -5.06
C TRP A 159 -6.40 -6.10 -5.85
N ILE A 160 -7.43 -5.44 -5.32
CA ILE A 160 -8.80 -5.37 -5.84
C ILE A 160 -9.41 -6.78 -6.04
N VAL A 161 -9.27 -7.35 -7.23
CA VAL A 161 -9.83 -8.67 -7.62
C VAL A 161 -8.74 -9.65 -8.06
N TYR A 162 -7.46 -9.30 -7.92
CA TYR A 162 -6.35 -10.13 -8.37
C TYR A 162 -5.49 -10.59 -7.19
N ALA A 163 -5.09 -11.87 -7.21
CA ALA A 163 -4.01 -12.43 -6.41
C ALA A 163 -2.84 -12.76 -7.31
N TRP A 164 -1.63 -12.55 -6.81
CA TRP A 164 -0.40 -12.97 -7.47
C TRP A 164 0.27 -14.06 -6.65
N PHE A 165 0.77 -15.05 -7.36
CA PHE A 165 1.52 -16.17 -6.83
C PHE A 165 2.91 -16.20 -7.47
N LYS A 166 3.89 -16.64 -6.69
CA LYS A 166 5.27 -16.82 -7.13
C LYS A 166 5.73 -18.24 -6.84
N ARG A 167 6.70 -18.71 -7.60
CA ARG A 167 7.38 -19.98 -7.36
C ARG A 167 8.85 -19.86 -7.71
N PRO A 168 9.78 -20.32 -6.85
CA PRO A 168 11.19 -20.36 -7.20
C PRO A 168 11.39 -21.41 -8.30
N ARG A 169 12.00 -21.02 -9.43
CA ARG A 169 12.32 -21.99 -10.49
C ARG A 169 13.38 -23.01 -10.05
N ALA A 170 14.06 -22.78 -8.92
CA ALA A 170 14.93 -23.77 -8.29
C ALA A 170 14.18 -25.09 -7.97
N ALA A 171 12.88 -25.03 -7.69
CA ALA A 171 12.05 -26.22 -7.46
C ALA A 171 11.93 -27.13 -8.71
N SER A 172 12.08 -26.57 -9.91
CA SER A 172 11.96 -27.32 -11.18
C SER A 172 13.29 -27.46 -11.93
N LEU A 173 14.19 -26.50 -11.82
CA LEU A 173 15.45 -26.40 -12.56
C LEU A 173 16.70 -26.61 -11.69
N GLY A 174 16.54 -26.72 -10.36
CA GLY A 174 17.67 -26.90 -9.44
C GLY A 174 18.71 -25.76 -9.55
N PRO A 175 20.02 -26.05 -9.56
CA PRO A 175 21.07 -25.05 -9.65
C PRO A 175 21.02 -24.16 -10.90
N ALA A 176 20.40 -24.63 -11.98
CA ALA A 176 20.27 -23.86 -13.24
C ALA A 176 19.28 -22.69 -13.14
N ALA A 177 18.55 -22.58 -12.03
CA ALA A 177 17.71 -21.41 -11.73
C ALA A 177 18.51 -20.19 -11.28
N ARG A 178 19.83 -20.31 -11.05
CA ARG A 178 20.68 -19.17 -10.70
C ARG A 178 20.91 -18.27 -11.92
N VAL A 179 20.85 -16.96 -11.73
CA VAL A 179 21.17 -15.97 -12.76
C VAL A 179 22.65 -15.62 -12.67
N GLU A 180 23.45 -15.99 -13.68
CA GLU A 180 24.91 -15.76 -13.64
C GLU A 180 25.29 -14.29 -13.86
N SER A 181 24.46 -13.53 -14.56
CA SER A 181 24.71 -12.10 -14.86
C SER A 181 23.39 -11.34 -14.93
N PRO A 182 22.84 -10.92 -13.78
CA PRO A 182 21.58 -10.20 -13.75
C PRO A 182 21.73 -8.81 -14.40
N PRO A 183 20.74 -8.34 -15.18
CA PRO A 183 20.77 -6.99 -15.74
C PRO A 183 20.65 -5.93 -14.64
N PRO A 184 21.06 -4.66 -14.89
CA PRO A 184 20.91 -3.58 -13.91
C PRO A 184 19.43 -3.34 -13.56
N VAL A 185 19.19 -2.67 -12.43
CA VAL A 185 17.82 -2.31 -12.00
C VAL A 185 17.12 -1.52 -13.10
N PRO A 186 15.88 -1.90 -13.49
CA PRO A 186 15.16 -1.15 -14.50
C PRO A 186 14.92 0.30 -14.07
N GLU A 187 15.28 1.26 -14.94
CA GLU A 187 15.07 2.70 -14.67
C GLU A 187 13.59 3.08 -14.64
N ARG A 188 12.75 2.36 -15.38
CA ARG A 188 11.33 2.65 -15.56
C ARG A 188 10.50 1.85 -14.56
N SER A 189 9.65 2.52 -13.78
CA SER A 189 8.79 1.88 -12.75
C SER A 189 7.30 1.79 -13.12
N ARG A 190 6.90 2.21 -14.33
CA ARG A 190 5.48 2.25 -14.74
C ARG A 190 5.30 1.69 -16.15
N PHE A 191 4.53 0.61 -16.29
CA PHE A 191 4.33 -0.09 -17.56
C PHE A 191 2.85 -0.14 -17.93
N PHE A 192 2.43 0.81 -18.77
CA PHE A 192 1.08 0.86 -19.29
C PHE A 192 1.08 0.53 -20.78
N SER A 193 0.35 -0.51 -21.13
CA SER A 193 0.07 -1.00 -22.47
C SER A 193 -0.70 0.02 -23.29
N ARG A 194 -0.64 -0.13 -24.62
CA ARG A 194 -1.46 0.67 -25.54
C ARG A 194 -2.95 0.46 -25.30
N LYS A 195 -3.37 -0.77 -24.96
CA LYS A 195 -4.77 -1.12 -24.68
C LYS A 195 -5.31 -0.32 -23.48
N PHE A 196 -4.51 -0.19 -22.43
CA PHE A 196 -4.86 0.62 -21.27
C PHE A 196 -5.10 2.08 -21.65
N HIS A 197 -4.20 2.70 -22.43
CA HIS A 197 -4.37 4.08 -22.88
C HIS A 197 -5.58 4.27 -23.78
N VAL A 198 -5.88 3.31 -24.67
CA VAL A 198 -7.09 3.34 -25.51
C VAL A 198 -8.35 3.27 -24.64
N LEU A 199 -8.38 2.37 -23.67
CA LEU A 199 -9.53 2.23 -22.76
C LEU A 199 -9.72 3.48 -21.91
N LEU A 200 -8.64 4.09 -21.43
CA LEU A 200 -8.68 5.36 -20.71
C LEU A 200 -9.21 6.50 -21.59
N GLY A 201 -8.80 6.54 -22.87
CA GLY A 201 -9.31 7.51 -23.84
C GLY A 201 -10.80 7.33 -24.13
N VAL A 202 -11.27 6.08 -24.30
CA VAL A 202 -12.69 5.77 -24.49
C VAL A 202 -13.51 6.14 -23.26
N LEU A 203 -13.01 5.84 -22.06
CA LEU A 203 -13.65 6.23 -20.82
C LEU A 203 -13.75 7.76 -20.69
N ALA A 204 -12.67 8.47 -20.97
CA ALA A 204 -12.66 9.94 -20.95
C ALA A 204 -13.67 10.52 -21.95
N LEU A 205 -13.75 9.95 -23.16
CA LEU A 205 -14.73 10.36 -24.17
C LEU A 205 -16.17 10.09 -23.71
N ALA A 206 -16.43 8.95 -23.08
CA ALA A 206 -17.74 8.62 -22.54
C ALA A 206 -18.16 9.58 -21.42
N VAL A 207 -17.25 9.91 -20.50
CA VAL A 207 -17.49 10.89 -19.43
C VAL A 207 -17.75 12.28 -20.02
N ALA A 208 -16.97 12.69 -21.03
CA ALA A 208 -17.19 13.95 -21.73
C ALA A 208 -18.54 13.98 -22.45
N ALA A 209 -18.92 12.92 -23.15
CA ALA A 209 -20.21 12.81 -23.83
C ALA A 209 -21.39 12.84 -22.84
N ALA A 210 -21.25 12.20 -21.68
CA ALA A 210 -22.24 12.28 -20.61
C ALA A 210 -22.37 13.71 -20.06
N GLY A 211 -21.24 14.39 -19.78
CA GLY A 211 -21.25 15.79 -19.34
C GLY A 211 -21.88 16.73 -20.38
N VAL A 212 -21.59 16.55 -21.67
CA VAL A 212 -22.23 17.30 -22.76
C VAL A 212 -23.73 17.02 -22.82
N SER A 213 -24.14 15.76 -22.66
CA SER A 213 -25.56 15.39 -22.67
C SER A 213 -26.31 16.09 -21.53
N VAL A 214 -25.74 16.10 -20.32
CA VAL A 214 -26.29 16.85 -19.17
C VAL A 214 -26.36 18.35 -19.45
N ALA A 215 -25.30 18.94 -20.00
CA ALA A 215 -25.29 20.37 -20.33
C ALA A 215 -26.33 20.75 -21.41
N VAL A 216 -26.59 19.86 -22.37
CA VAL A 216 -27.61 20.06 -23.40
C VAL A 216 -29.02 19.92 -22.84
N ASP A 217 -29.25 18.95 -21.96
CA ASP A 217 -30.57 18.70 -21.35
C ASP A 217 -30.97 19.84 -20.39
N ASP A 218 -30.01 20.34 -19.60
CA ASP A 218 -30.21 21.46 -18.67
C ASP A 218 -30.06 22.84 -19.32
N GLY A 219 -29.54 22.91 -20.56
CA GLY A 219 -29.27 24.16 -21.28
C GLY A 219 -28.12 25.00 -20.69
N GLU A 220 -27.35 24.47 -19.74
CA GLU A 220 -26.28 25.18 -19.05
C GLU A 220 -24.97 24.38 -19.03
N ALA A 221 -23.88 24.99 -19.47
CA ALA A 221 -22.56 24.36 -19.51
C ALA A 221 -21.99 24.03 -18.11
N SER A 222 -22.39 24.80 -17.08
CA SER A 222 -21.95 24.60 -15.69
C SER A 222 -22.47 23.28 -15.10
N SER A 223 -23.67 22.84 -15.50
CA SER A 223 -24.28 21.57 -15.07
C SER A 223 -23.49 20.36 -15.56
N GLY A 224 -23.07 20.37 -16.84
CA GLY A 224 -22.22 19.32 -17.39
C GLY A 224 -20.85 19.23 -16.72
N LEU A 225 -20.24 20.39 -16.41
CA LEU A 225 -18.99 20.45 -15.64
C LEU A 225 -19.19 19.95 -14.20
N GLY A 226 -20.28 20.34 -13.55
CA GLY A 226 -20.65 19.89 -12.20
C GLY A 226 -20.84 18.38 -12.13
N PHE A 227 -21.46 17.78 -13.15
CA PHE A 227 -21.61 16.34 -13.27
C PHE A 227 -20.26 15.61 -13.35
N VAL A 228 -19.36 16.08 -14.23
CA VAL A 228 -18.03 15.48 -14.40
C VAL A 228 -17.22 15.60 -13.11
N VAL A 229 -17.21 16.79 -12.48
CA VAL A 229 -16.52 17.03 -11.20
C VAL A 229 -17.11 16.14 -10.10
N GLY A 230 -18.44 16.03 -10.02
CA GLY A 230 -19.12 15.15 -9.06
C GLY A 230 -18.75 13.67 -9.25
N LEU A 231 -18.63 13.21 -10.49
CA LEU A 231 -18.20 11.84 -10.81
C LEU A 231 -16.77 11.58 -10.34
N PHE A 232 -15.85 12.50 -10.59
CA PHE A 232 -14.47 12.40 -10.09
C PHE A 232 -14.41 12.44 -8.55
N ALA A 233 -15.17 13.33 -7.91
CA ALA A 233 -15.24 13.42 -6.45
C ALA A 233 -15.75 12.10 -5.84
N GLY A 234 -16.77 11.48 -6.45
CA GLY A 234 -17.28 10.17 -6.04
C GLY A 234 -16.21 9.06 -6.14
N VAL A 235 -15.47 9.01 -7.25
CA VAL A 235 -14.37 8.03 -7.43
C VAL A 235 -13.28 8.21 -6.37
N VAL A 236 -12.87 9.45 -6.10
CA VAL A 236 -11.86 9.77 -5.08
C VAL A 236 -12.33 9.34 -3.68
N ALA A 237 -13.59 9.63 -3.32
CA ALA A 237 -14.15 9.23 -2.04
C ALA A 237 -14.16 7.70 -1.86
N VAL A 238 -14.60 6.95 -2.87
CA VAL A 238 -14.61 5.48 -2.83
C VAL A 238 -13.19 4.90 -2.75
N ALA A 239 -12.24 5.45 -3.51
CA ALA A 239 -10.84 5.03 -3.46
C ALA A 239 -10.21 5.30 -2.09
N GLY A 240 -10.51 6.44 -1.47
CA GLY A 240 -10.06 6.78 -0.12
C GLY A 240 -10.57 5.78 0.93
N VAL A 241 -11.87 5.46 0.90
CA VAL A 241 -12.47 4.47 1.80
C VAL A 241 -11.87 3.08 1.59
N MET A 242 -11.69 2.63 0.34
CA MET A 242 -11.05 1.34 0.05
C MET A 242 -9.59 1.31 0.53
N GLY A 243 -8.84 2.38 0.35
CA GLY A 243 -7.47 2.50 0.85
C GLY A 243 -7.39 2.42 2.37
N ALA A 244 -8.27 3.13 3.08
CA ALA A 244 -8.37 3.08 4.54
C ALA A 244 -8.71 1.67 5.04
N LEU A 245 -9.70 1.01 4.42
CA LEU A 245 -10.09 -0.37 4.78
C LEU A 245 -8.96 -1.38 4.51
N HIS A 246 -8.19 -1.21 3.44
CA HIS A 246 -7.08 -2.09 3.12
C HIS A 246 -5.90 -1.91 4.09
N MET A 247 -5.61 -0.67 4.49
CA MET A 247 -4.62 -0.39 5.55
C MET A 247 -5.07 -0.97 6.90
N TRP A 248 -6.36 -0.89 7.21
CA TRP A 248 -6.92 -1.42 8.45
C TRP A 248 -6.91 -2.95 8.51
N ARG A 249 -7.22 -3.63 7.40
CA ARG A 249 -7.16 -5.10 7.31
C ARG A 249 -5.74 -5.64 7.30
N GLY A 250 -4.78 -4.95 6.69
CA GLY A 250 -3.36 -5.32 6.74
C GLY A 250 -2.70 -5.15 8.12
N ARG A 251 -3.39 -4.50 9.06
CA ARG A 251 -2.96 -4.32 10.46
C ARG A 251 -3.53 -5.35 11.42
N ARG A 252 -4.44 -6.23 10.98
CA ARG A 252 -4.99 -7.29 11.82
C ARG A 252 -4.17 -8.57 11.65
N PRO A 253 -3.63 -9.16 12.74
CA PRO A 253 -2.89 -10.42 12.69
C PRO A 253 -3.76 -11.60 12.27
#